data_AF-A0A3C1PCX5-F1
#
_entry.id   AF-A0A3C1PCX5-F1
#
_cell.length_a   1.000
_cell.length_b   1.000
_cell.length_c   1.000
_cell.angle_alpha   90.00
_cell.angle_beta   90.00
_cell.angle_gamma   90.00
#
_symmetry.space_group_name_H-M   'P 1'
#
loop_
_entity.id
_entity.type
_entity.pdbx_description
1 polymer ?
#
loop_
_entity_poly.entity_id
_entity_poly.type
_entity_poly.pdbx_seq_one_letter_code
_entity_poly.pdbx_strand_id
1 'polypeptide(L)'
;LNIEKTIFNCQNQSFTEINQPQEINNLAMSESNHQIYSKYLLENVLNPFYDKRFEKLRQLQIRDIIKRKNPYLFKAKNIELAGEFVKSIVDAFLSSQEETIFGNLLEGFAIYISETLYGGVKSTLNSVDLEFEREGIYYIVGIKSGINWGNSDQINRMKDNFKKARMILRERGITQEIVAVNGCMYGKDKNPLKANQDPDKVYFKYAGQDFWNFISEDDNFYQEMIVPIDIEAKKKDEIFKAPYSAKINEMTQEFMRYFMKNNQIDWIKLVDYVSKREDVKLESVETQLSLELEESSDLEE
;
A
#
# COMPACT_ATOMS: atom_id res chain seq x y z
N LEU A 1 -4.96 18.02 -20.11
CA LEU A 1 -6.22 18.68 -19.68
C LEU A 1 -6.33 18.90 -18.16
N ASN A 2 -6.03 17.92 -17.27
CA ASN A 2 -6.03 18.18 -15.81
C ASN A 2 -4.66 18.53 -15.21
N ILE A 3 -3.54 18.05 -15.77
CA ILE A 3 -2.19 18.40 -15.27
C ILE A 3 -1.89 19.88 -15.50
N GLU A 4 -2.28 20.43 -16.66
CA GLU A 4 -2.13 21.86 -16.96
C GLU A 4 -2.98 22.73 -16.03
N LYS A 5 -4.14 22.27 -15.54
CA LYS A 5 -4.95 23.01 -14.56
C LYS A 5 -4.30 23.03 -13.18
N THR A 6 -3.63 21.96 -12.77
CA THR A 6 -2.85 21.93 -11.52
C THR A 6 -1.62 22.84 -11.60
N ILE A 7 -0.90 22.83 -12.73
CA ILE A 7 0.23 23.75 -12.99
C ILE A 7 -0.26 25.21 -13.07
N PHE A 8 -1.41 25.46 -13.70
CA PHE A 8 -2.01 26.79 -13.85
C PHE A 8 -2.53 27.36 -12.52
N ASN A 9 -3.05 26.52 -11.62
CA ASN A 9 -3.47 26.96 -10.29
C ASN A 9 -2.28 27.37 -9.39
N CYS A 10 -1.09 26.76 -9.55
CA CYS A 10 0.12 27.23 -8.88
C CYS A 10 0.67 28.55 -9.46
N GLN A 11 0.33 28.90 -10.71
CA GLN A 11 0.91 30.06 -11.41
C GLN A 11 0.03 31.33 -11.37
N ASN A 12 -1.25 31.23 -10.96
CA ASN A 12 -2.22 32.33 -11.02
C ASN A 12 -2.70 32.89 -9.67
N GLN A 13 -1.91 32.76 -8.59
CA GLN A 13 -2.08 33.66 -7.45
C GLN A 13 -1.56 35.06 -7.82
N SER A 14 -2.33 35.77 -8.64
CA SER A 14 -2.11 37.19 -8.91
C SER A 14 -2.56 38.00 -7.69
N PHE A 15 -1.56 38.56 -7.01
CA PHE A 15 -1.57 39.64 -6.03
C PHE A 15 -2.84 40.51 -6.03
N THR A 16 -3.75 40.22 -5.11
CA THR A 16 -4.65 41.22 -4.52
C THR A 16 -4.02 41.67 -3.20
N GLU A 17 -3.93 42.98 -3.00
CA GLU A 17 -3.27 43.69 -1.90
C GLU A 17 -3.26 42.92 -0.55
N ILE A 18 -2.09 42.36 -0.23
CA ILE A 18 -1.82 41.67 1.04
C ILE A 18 -1.63 42.73 2.13
N ASN A 19 -2.65 42.93 2.95
CA ASN A 19 -2.54 43.66 4.20
C ASN A 19 -2.37 42.66 5.35
N GLN A 20 -1.12 42.37 5.75
CA GLN A 20 -0.64 42.10 7.12
C GLN A 20 0.66 41.25 7.15
N PRO A 21 1.58 41.48 8.11
CA PRO A 21 2.83 40.70 8.25
C PRO A 21 2.65 39.20 8.54
N GLN A 22 1.49 38.78 9.05
CA GLN A 22 1.22 37.38 9.39
C GLN A 22 0.98 36.49 8.16
N GLU A 23 0.29 37.00 7.13
CA GLU A 23 0.03 36.23 5.91
C GLU A 23 1.31 35.96 5.10
N ILE A 24 2.20 36.96 5.01
CA ILE A 24 3.49 36.83 4.31
C ILE A 24 4.39 35.78 4.99
N ASN A 25 4.40 35.74 6.33
CA ASN A 25 5.15 34.72 7.06
C ASN A 25 4.56 33.32 6.86
N ASN A 26 3.23 33.18 6.81
CA ASN A 26 2.58 31.90 6.58
C ASN A 26 2.85 31.37 5.16
N LEU A 27 2.83 32.25 4.13
CA LEU A 27 3.16 31.89 2.74
C LEU A 27 4.63 31.47 2.56
N ALA A 28 5.58 32.17 3.19
CA ALA A 28 6.99 31.78 3.11
C ALA A 28 7.29 30.47 3.86
N MET A 29 6.60 30.22 4.99
CA MET A 29 6.69 28.95 5.71
C MET A 29 6.03 27.80 4.95
N SER A 30 4.92 28.04 4.25
CA SER A 30 4.26 27.00 3.43
C SER A 30 5.11 26.58 2.23
N GLU A 31 5.78 27.52 1.54
CA GLU A 31 6.71 27.20 0.46
C GLU A 31 7.91 26.36 0.93
N SER A 32 8.42 26.64 2.15
CA SER A 32 9.48 25.87 2.78
C SER A 32 9.02 24.45 3.14
N ASN A 33 7.82 24.31 3.73
CA ASN A 33 7.26 23.02 4.13
C ASN A 33 6.95 22.13 2.90
N HIS A 34 6.41 22.71 1.83
CA HIS A 34 6.13 21.96 0.60
C HIS A 34 7.39 21.33 0.00
N GLN A 35 8.52 22.04 0.01
CA GLN A 35 9.81 21.50 -0.46
C GLN A 35 10.32 20.37 0.46
N ILE A 36 10.19 20.54 1.78
CA ILE A 36 10.58 19.54 2.78
C ILE A 36 9.76 18.25 2.58
N TYR A 37 8.43 18.38 2.46
CA TYR A 37 7.52 17.24 2.28
C TYR A 37 7.74 16.55 0.94
N SER A 38 7.93 17.32 -0.15
CA SER A 38 8.25 16.76 -1.47
C SER A 38 9.55 15.95 -1.45
N LYS A 39 10.58 16.47 -0.79
CA LYS A 39 11.86 15.76 -0.64
C LYS A 39 11.69 14.47 0.16
N TYR A 40 11.00 14.52 1.29
CA TYR A 40 10.75 13.33 2.10
C TYR A 40 9.94 12.28 1.34
N LEU A 41 8.87 12.69 0.65
CA LEU A 41 8.04 11.81 -0.16
C LEU A 41 8.88 11.11 -1.23
N LEU A 42 9.80 11.83 -1.89
CA LEU A 42 10.70 11.22 -2.86
C LEU A 42 11.68 10.21 -2.23
N GLU A 43 12.39 10.64 -1.19
CA GLU A 43 13.52 9.88 -0.61
C GLU A 43 13.07 8.71 0.27
N ASN A 44 11.97 8.85 1.00
CA ASN A 44 11.54 7.90 2.04
C ASN A 44 10.27 7.13 1.67
N VAL A 45 9.51 7.58 0.67
CA VAL A 45 8.31 6.86 0.20
C VAL A 45 8.57 6.28 -1.19
N LEU A 46 8.86 7.10 -2.20
CA LEU A 46 8.90 6.64 -3.58
C LEU A 46 10.12 5.76 -3.87
N ASN A 47 11.32 6.20 -3.51
CA ASN A 47 12.52 5.38 -3.71
C ASN A 47 12.42 4.00 -3.02
N PRO A 48 12.10 3.92 -1.71
CA PRO A 48 11.97 2.64 -1.03
C PRO A 48 10.81 1.79 -1.55
N PHE A 49 9.72 2.39 -2.04
CA PHE A 49 8.64 1.68 -2.69
C PHE A 49 9.14 0.93 -3.93
N TYR A 50 9.81 1.63 -4.85
CA TYR A 50 10.33 1.00 -6.06
C TYR A 50 11.40 -0.05 -5.74
N ASP A 51 12.32 0.23 -4.82
CA ASP A 51 13.37 -0.74 -4.45
C ASP A 51 12.78 -2.03 -3.88
N LYS A 52 11.82 -1.93 -2.97
CA LYS A 52 11.11 -3.10 -2.42
C LYS A 52 10.29 -3.81 -3.50
N ARG A 53 9.63 -3.07 -4.40
CA ARG A 53 8.89 -3.64 -5.53
C ARG A 53 9.80 -4.49 -6.42
N PHE A 54 10.99 -3.98 -6.76
CA PHE A 54 12.01 -4.72 -7.51
C PHE A 54 12.51 -5.95 -6.75
N GLU A 55 12.78 -5.81 -5.46
CA GLU A 55 13.23 -6.92 -4.61
C GLU A 55 12.20 -8.06 -4.58
N LYS A 56 10.92 -7.73 -4.36
CA LYS A 56 9.83 -8.71 -4.33
C LYS A 56 9.62 -9.39 -5.67
N LEU A 57 9.77 -8.67 -6.79
CA LEU A 57 9.73 -9.27 -8.12
C LEU A 57 10.86 -10.29 -8.32
N ARG A 58 12.09 -9.95 -7.92
CA ARG A 58 13.26 -10.86 -8.06
C ARG A 58 13.12 -12.13 -7.23
N GLN A 59 12.62 -12.00 -6.01
CA GLN A 59 12.41 -13.13 -5.08
C GLN A 59 11.21 -14.01 -5.44
N LEU A 60 10.34 -13.56 -6.37
CA LEU A 60 9.16 -14.32 -6.74
C LEU A 60 9.53 -15.59 -7.52
N GLN A 61 8.93 -16.71 -7.11
CA GLN A 61 9.11 -18.04 -7.71
C GLN A 61 7.73 -18.67 -7.93
N ILE A 62 7.51 -19.33 -9.08
CA ILE A 62 6.19 -19.87 -9.42
C ILE A 62 5.74 -20.96 -8.45
N ARG A 63 6.66 -21.83 -8.04
CA ARG A 63 6.43 -22.93 -7.10
C ARG A 63 5.88 -22.48 -5.75
N ASP A 64 6.29 -21.30 -5.29
CA ASP A 64 5.88 -20.77 -3.98
C ASP A 64 4.54 -20.04 -4.08
N ILE A 65 4.38 -19.21 -5.12
CA ILE A 65 3.20 -18.35 -5.24
C ILE A 65 1.95 -19.14 -5.63
N ILE A 66 2.09 -20.18 -6.46
CA ILE A 66 0.96 -20.93 -7.00
C ILE A 66 0.19 -21.68 -5.93
N LYS A 67 0.87 -22.15 -4.87
CA LYS A 67 0.27 -22.79 -3.69
C LYS A 67 -0.72 -21.88 -2.94
N ARG A 68 -0.62 -20.56 -3.11
CA ARG A 68 -1.50 -19.57 -2.46
C ARG A 68 -2.62 -19.08 -3.37
N LYS A 69 -2.77 -19.67 -4.54
CA LYS A 69 -3.75 -19.27 -5.56
C LYS A 69 -4.88 -20.30 -5.65
N ASN A 70 -6.00 -19.88 -6.22
CA ASN A 70 -7.18 -20.73 -6.40
C ASN A 70 -7.18 -21.31 -7.84
N PRO A 71 -6.66 -22.52 -8.09
CA PRO A 71 -6.59 -23.09 -9.44
C PRO A 71 -7.96 -23.22 -10.12
N TYR A 72 -9.02 -23.47 -9.35
CA TYR A 72 -10.39 -23.55 -9.87
C TYR A 72 -10.87 -22.21 -10.44
N LEU A 73 -10.47 -21.09 -9.84
CA LEU A 73 -10.81 -19.76 -10.35
C LEU A 73 -10.12 -19.49 -11.70
N PHE A 74 -8.85 -19.90 -11.87
CA PHE A 74 -8.16 -19.76 -13.16
C PHE A 74 -8.79 -20.64 -14.23
N LYS A 75 -9.20 -21.87 -13.86
CA LYS A 75 -9.95 -22.74 -14.77
C LYS A 75 -11.29 -22.13 -15.18
N ALA A 76 -12.04 -21.56 -14.24
CA ALA A 76 -13.32 -20.90 -14.49
C ALA A 76 -13.18 -19.64 -15.36
N LYS A 77 -12.03 -18.96 -15.31
CA LYS A 77 -11.69 -17.82 -16.20
C LYS A 77 -11.30 -18.24 -17.63
N ASN A 78 -11.25 -19.55 -17.91
CA ASN A 78 -10.83 -20.11 -19.18
C ASN A 78 -9.44 -19.62 -19.64
N ILE A 79 -8.49 -19.52 -18.71
CA ILE A 79 -7.11 -19.17 -19.04
C ILE A 79 -6.41 -20.41 -19.58
N GLU A 80 -6.04 -20.42 -20.85
CA GLU A 80 -5.44 -21.58 -21.52
C GLU A 80 -3.94 -21.40 -21.79
N LEU A 81 -3.47 -20.15 -21.91
CA LEU A 81 -2.08 -19.83 -22.21
C LEU A 81 -1.24 -19.79 -20.92
N ALA A 82 -0.13 -20.54 -20.91
CA ALA A 82 0.81 -20.55 -19.79
C ALA A 82 1.31 -19.14 -19.43
N GLY A 83 1.68 -18.33 -20.44
CA GLY A 83 2.14 -16.96 -20.22
C GLY A 83 1.06 -16.04 -19.64
N GLU A 84 -0.20 -16.21 -20.05
CA GLU A 84 -1.32 -15.45 -19.48
C GLU A 84 -1.58 -15.86 -18.03
N PHE A 85 -1.55 -17.16 -17.75
CA PHE A 85 -1.69 -17.70 -16.39
C PHE A 85 -0.62 -17.11 -15.47
N VAL A 86 0.65 -17.19 -15.86
CA VAL A 86 1.78 -16.68 -15.08
C VAL A 86 1.68 -15.16 -14.92
N LYS A 87 1.41 -14.42 -16.00
CA LYS A 87 1.23 -12.96 -15.94
C LYS A 87 0.14 -12.58 -14.94
N SER A 88 -1.01 -13.24 -14.99
CA SER A 88 -2.12 -12.96 -14.07
C SER A 88 -1.75 -13.19 -12.59
N ILE A 89 -0.89 -14.17 -12.31
CA ILE A 89 -0.37 -14.44 -10.96
C ILE A 89 0.61 -13.36 -10.52
N VAL A 90 1.56 -12.99 -11.39
CA VAL A 90 2.59 -12.00 -11.10
C VAL A 90 1.96 -10.62 -10.90
N ASP A 91 1.03 -10.20 -11.77
CA ASP A 91 0.30 -8.94 -11.64
C ASP A 91 -0.47 -8.89 -10.31
N ALA A 92 -1.21 -9.95 -9.98
CA ALA A 92 -1.96 -10.01 -8.73
C ALA A 92 -1.04 -10.00 -7.50
N PHE A 93 0.12 -10.65 -7.57
CA PHE A 93 1.11 -10.63 -6.51
C PHE A 93 1.67 -9.21 -6.32
N LEU A 94 2.14 -8.57 -7.40
CA LEU A 94 2.67 -7.22 -7.35
C LEU A 94 1.64 -6.25 -6.78
N SER A 95 0.41 -6.26 -7.29
CA SER A 95 -0.67 -5.39 -6.80
C SER A 95 -0.92 -5.53 -5.29
N SER A 96 -0.97 -6.75 -4.76
CA SER A 96 -1.16 -6.98 -3.32
C SER A 96 0.01 -6.50 -2.46
N GLN A 97 1.23 -6.67 -2.96
CA GLN A 97 2.44 -6.25 -2.27
C GLN A 97 2.61 -4.74 -2.31
N GLU A 98 2.30 -4.12 -3.45
CA GLU A 98 2.38 -2.68 -3.68
C GLU A 98 1.50 -1.92 -2.69
N GLU A 99 0.23 -2.32 -2.51
CA GLU A 99 -0.68 -1.67 -1.54
C GLU A 99 -0.11 -1.73 -0.12
N THR A 100 0.43 -2.87 0.28
CA THR A 100 1.00 -3.06 1.63
C THR A 100 2.26 -2.22 1.83
N ILE A 101 3.17 -2.22 0.87
CA ILE A 101 4.42 -1.45 0.94
C ILE A 101 4.09 0.04 0.96
N PHE A 102 3.25 0.50 0.03
CA PHE A 102 2.93 1.91 -0.13
C PHE A 102 2.14 2.46 1.04
N GLY A 103 1.17 1.69 1.57
CA GLY A 103 0.41 2.05 2.76
C GLY A 103 1.30 2.30 3.97
N ASN A 104 2.27 1.40 4.23
CA ASN A 104 3.21 1.57 5.35
C ASN A 104 4.13 2.78 5.19
N LEU A 105 4.55 3.08 3.95
CA LEU A 105 5.42 4.23 3.68
C LEU A 105 4.65 5.56 3.80
N LEU A 106 3.41 5.61 3.32
CA LEU A 106 2.55 6.79 3.47
C LEU A 106 2.11 7.03 4.92
N GLU A 107 1.93 5.97 5.73
CA GLU A 107 1.75 6.11 7.18
C GLU A 107 2.96 6.84 7.79
N GLY A 108 4.18 6.40 7.45
CA GLY A 108 5.41 7.06 7.89
C GLY A 108 5.48 8.52 7.46
N PHE A 109 5.03 8.83 6.24
CA PHE A 109 4.97 10.20 5.74
C PHE A 109 3.98 11.07 6.51
N ALA A 110 2.78 10.55 6.81
CA ALA A 110 1.80 11.27 7.62
C ALA A 110 2.33 11.57 9.03
N ILE A 111 3.05 10.62 9.63
CA ILE A 111 3.74 10.84 10.91
C ILE A 111 4.78 11.95 10.77
N TYR A 112 5.62 11.92 9.73
CA TYR A 112 6.67 12.92 9.50
C TYR A 112 6.13 14.34 9.32
N ILE A 113 4.98 14.50 8.63
CA ILE A 113 4.33 15.80 8.48
C ILE A 113 3.91 16.34 9.86
N SER A 114 3.26 15.51 10.67
CA SER A 114 2.83 15.88 12.03
C SER A 114 4.02 16.11 12.98
N GLU A 115 5.11 15.35 12.83
CA GLU A 115 6.37 15.59 13.55
C GLU A 115 6.93 16.98 13.24
N THR A 116 6.93 17.36 11.96
CA THR A 116 7.47 18.64 11.49
C THR A 116 6.62 19.84 11.97
N LEU A 117 5.29 19.71 12.01
CA LEU A 117 4.40 20.82 12.38
C LEU A 117 4.10 20.90 13.88
N TYR A 118 3.94 19.76 14.55
CA TYR A 118 3.42 19.69 15.92
C TYR A 118 4.30 18.87 16.87
N GLY A 119 5.48 18.42 16.44
CA GLY A 119 6.29 17.49 17.23
C GLY A 119 5.60 16.16 17.47
N GLY A 120 4.73 15.74 16.55
CA GLY A 120 4.05 14.45 16.59
C GLY A 120 5.02 13.27 16.67
N VAL A 121 4.59 12.20 17.35
CA VAL A 121 5.41 11.02 17.62
C VAL A 121 4.70 9.75 17.18
N LYS A 122 5.48 8.75 16.74
CA LYS A 122 4.95 7.41 16.47
C LYS A 122 4.52 6.75 17.78
N SER A 123 3.27 6.31 17.85
CA SER A 123 2.74 5.67 19.06
C SER A 123 3.26 4.25 19.24
N THR A 124 3.22 3.81 20.50
CA THR A 124 3.39 2.40 20.89
C THR A 124 2.08 1.73 21.29
N LEU A 125 0.97 2.48 21.28
CA LEU A 125 -0.33 2.01 21.72
C LEU A 125 -1.05 1.29 20.56
N ASN A 126 -1.77 0.21 20.87
CA ASN A 126 -2.46 -0.56 19.84
C ASN A 126 -3.45 0.31 19.06
N SER A 127 -3.47 0.17 17.73
CA SER A 127 -4.35 0.92 16.81
C SER A 127 -4.16 2.44 16.81
N VAL A 128 -3.12 2.95 17.47
CA VAL A 128 -2.68 4.34 17.37
C VAL A 128 -1.33 4.30 16.63
N ASP A 129 -1.22 5.07 15.56
CA ASP A 129 -0.02 5.14 14.73
C ASP A 129 0.73 6.47 15.01
N LEU A 130 -0.01 7.55 15.31
CA LEU A 130 0.48 8.90 15.55
C LEU A 130 -0.16 9.53 16.80
N GLU A 131 0.64 10.22 17.60
CA GLU A 131 0.20 11.05 18.73
C GLU A 131 0.77 12.47 18.57
N PHE A 132 -0.04 13.50 18.77
CA PHE A 132 0.43 14.89 18.75
C PHE A 132 -0.53 15.83 19.50
N GLU A 133 -0.05 17.02 19.88
CA GLU A 133 -0.86 18.06 20.51
C GLU A 133 -1.03 19.24 19.55
N ARG A 134 -2.27 19.74 19.43
CA ARG A 134 -2.57 20.98 18.71
C ARG A 134 -3.64 21.75 19.45
N GLU A 135 -3.40 23.03 19.71
CA GLU A 135 -4.35 23.95 20.36
C GLU A 135 -4.89 23.41 21.71
N GLY A 136 -4.05 22.72 22.48
CA GLY A 136 -4.43 22.16 23.79
C GLY A 136 -5.28 20.89 23.72
N ILE A 137 -5.44 20.29 22.53
CA ILE A 137 -6.06 18.98 22.32
C ILE A 137 -4.97 17.96 21.98
N TYR A 138 -5.02 16.81 22.66
CA TYR A 138 -4.12 15.69 22.40
C TYR A 138 -4.80 14.69 21.45
N TYR A 139 -4.26 14.55 20.25
CA TYR A 139 -4.81 13.66 19.24
C TYR A 139 -4.12 12.30 19.26
N ILE A 140 -4.92 11.23 19.27
CA ILE A 140 -4.46 9.86 18.99
C ILE A 140 -5.03 9.43 17.64
N VAL A 141 -4.16 9.09 16.70
CA VAL A 141 -4.56 8.84 15.32
C VAL A 141 -4.21 7.42 14.90
N GLY A 142 -5.20 6.64 14.50
CA GLY A 142 -5.02 5.39 13.78
C GLY A 142 -5.10 5.65 12.27
N ILE A 143 -4.00 5.45 11.55
CA ILE A 143 -3.85 5.73 10.12
C ILE A 143 -4.13 4.46 9.32
N LYS A 144 -4.94 4.57 8.26
CA LYS A 144 -5.35 3.47 7.39
C LYS A 144 -5.35 3.95 5.94
N SER A 145 -5.18 3.04 4.99
CA SER A 145 -5.15 3.39 3.56
C SER A 145 -6.47 4.01 3.10
N GLY A 146 -7.59 3.30 3.28
CA GLY A 146 -8.89 3.73 2.77
C GLY A 146 -10.05 3.58 3.75
N ILE A 147 -11.20 4.16 3.39
CA ILE A 147 -12.40 4.19 4.25
C ILE A 147 -12.96 2.80 4.64
N ASN A 148 -12.70 1.78 3.81
CA ASN A 148 -13.17 0.40 3.96
C ASN A 148 -12.05 -0.55 4.42
N TRP A 149 -11.16 -0.07 5.28
CA TRP A 149 -9.96 -0.80 5.72
C TRP A 149 -10.23 -2.06 6.57
N GLY A 150 -11.44 -2.24 7.09
CA GLY A 150 -11.72 -3.37 7.97
C GLY A 150 -13.20 -3.70 8.12
N ASN A 151 -13.44 -4.94 8.53
CA ASN A 151 -14.76 -5.44 8.88
C ASN A 151 -15.23 -4.92 10.27
N SER A 152 -16.43 -5.31 10.69
CA SER A 152 -17.01 -4.90 11.97
C SER A 152 -16.12 -5.20 13.18
N ASP A 153 -15.45 -6.35 13.18
CA ASP A 153 -14.64 -6.81 14.31
C ASP A 153 -13.35 -6.01 14.42
N GLN A 154 -12.72 -5.68 13.28
CA GLN A 154 -11.55 -4.82 13.23
C GLN A 154 -11.90 -3.40 13.69
N ILE A 155 -13.05 -2.87 13.28
CA ILE A 155 -13.52 -1.54 13.70
C ILE A 155 -13.83 -1.52 15.20
N ASN A 156 -14.49 -2.54 15.74
CA ASN A 156 -14.79 -2.63 17.16
C ASN A 156 -13.51 -2.75 18.00
N ARG A 157 -12.53 -3.54 17.54
CA ARG A 157 -11.22 -3.65 18.18
C ARG A 157 -10.48 -2.31 18.23
N MET A 158 -10.52 -1.53 17.15
CA MET A 158 -9.93 -0.19 17.15
C MET A 158 -10.59 0.73 18.20
N LYS A 159 -11.92 0.72 18.31
CA LYS A 159 -12.63 1.51 19.33
C LYS A 159 -12.21 1.12 20.75
N ASP A 160 -12.11 -0.18 21.02
CA ASP A 160 -11.66 -0.69 22.32
C ASP A 160 -10.21 -0.29 22.62
N ASN A 161 -9.36 -0.29 21.60
CA ASN A 161 -7.98 0.14 21.72
C ASN A 161 -7.86 1.65 21.93
N PHE A 162 -8.65 2.48 21.26
CA PHE A 162 -8.71 3.93 21.53
C PHE A 162 -9.16 4.24 22.95
N LYS A 163 -10.17 3.51 23.46
CA LYS A 163 -10.57 3.61 24.87
C LYS A 163 -9.40 3.31 25.81
N LYS A 164 -8.69 2.21 25.58
CA LYS A 164 -7.51 1.83 26.39
C LYS A 164 -6.37 2.84 26.27
N ALA A 165 -6.13 3.36 25.07
CA ALA A 165 -5.10 4.37 24.82
C ALA A 165 -5.36 5.65 25.64
N ARG A 166 -6.61 6.13 25.67
CA ARG A 166 -6.99 7.27 26.53
C ARG A 166 -6.66 7.02 28.00
N MET A 167 -7.03 5.85 28.52
CA MET A 167 -6.75 5.48 29.92
C MET A 167 -5.24 5.48 30.21
N ILE A 168 -4.44 4.84 29.36
CA ILE A 168 -2.98 4.78 29.51
C ILE A 168 -2.36 6.18 29.43
N LEU A 169 -2.82 7.05 28.53
CA LEU A 169 -2.30 8.40 28.40
C LEU A 169 -2.64 9.29 29.60
N ARG A 170 -3.82 9.10 30.20
CA ARG A 170 -4.19 9.75 31.46
C ARG A 170 -3.28 9.33 32.61
N GLU A 171 -2.96 8.04 32.71
CA GLU A 171 -2.00 7.52 33.69
C GLU A 171 -0.58 8.08 33.47
N ARG A 172 -0.22 8.38 32.22
CA ARG A 172 1.04 9.05 31.84
C ARG A 172 1.04 10.56 32.08
N GLY A 173 -0.06 11.12 32.60
CA GLY A 173 -0.15 12.53 32.99
C GLY A 173 -0.65 13.46 31.89
N ILE A 174 -1.15 12.96 30.76
CA ILE A 174 -1.85 13.80 29.78
C ILE A 174 -3.17 14.25 30.39
N THR A 175 -3.37 15.55 30.58
CA THR A 175 -4.57 16.14 31.21
C THR A 175 -5.49 16.82 30.19
N GLN A 176 -4.96 17.18 29.03
CA GLN A 176 -5.67 17.77 27.88
C GLN A 176 -6.80 16.86 27.40
N GLU A 177 -7.79 17.41 26.68
CA GLU A 177 -8.78 16.57 25.99
C GLU A 177 -8.08 15.60 25.03
N ILE A 178 -8.46 14.30 25.06
CA ILE A 178 -7.91 13.30 24.13
C ILE A 178 -8.95 12.94 23.07
N VAL A 179 -8.66 13.34 21.84
CA VAL A 179 -9.52 13.08 20.67
C VAL A 179 -8.94 11.96 19.84
N ALA A 180 -9.75 10.92 19.60
CA ALA A 180 -9.37 9.81 18.75
C ALA A 180 -9.77 10.09 17.29
N VAL A 181 -8.86 9.83 16.37
CA VAL A 181 -9.06 10.01 14.92
C VAL A 181 -8.69 8.71 14.19
N ASN A 182 -9.56 8.25 13.30
CA ASN A 182 -9.25 7.26 12.28
C ASN A 182 -8.94 8.01 10.98
N GLY A 183 -7.66 8.23 10.70
CA GLY A 183 -7.18 8.87 9.49
C GLY A 183 -7.19 7.89 8.32
N CYS A 184 -7.88 8.22 7.23
CA CYS A 184 -7.90 7.44 6.00
C CYS A 184 -7.20 8.23 4.89
N MET A 185 -6.10 7.72 4.34
CA MET A 185 -5.28 8.42 3.34
C MET A 185 -6.02 8.69 2.03
N TYR A 186 -7.01 7.87 1.68
CA TYR A 186 -7.90 8.08 0.54
C TYR A 186 -9.37 7.72 0.83
N GLY A 187 -10.25 8.18 -0.05
CA GLY A 187 -11.69 8.01 0.05
C GLY A 187 -12.38 9.29 0.54
N LYS A 188 -13.67 9.18 0.84
CA LYS A 188 -14.50 10.30 1.31
C LYS A 188 -15.45 9.80 2.39
N ASP A 189 -15.56 10.54 3.49
CA ASP A 189 -16.54 10.29 4.53
C ASP A 189 -17.34 11.56 4.81
N LYS A 190 -18.66 11.53 4.58
CA LYS A 190 -19.52 12.69 4.78
C LYS A 190 -19.93 12.90 6.25
N ASN A 191 -19.70 11.90 7.09
CA ASN A 191 -20.14 11.88 8.48
C ASN A 191 -18.92 11.58 9.37
N PRO A 192 -17.98 12.51 9.54
CA PRO A 192 -16.71 12.24 10.20
C PRO A 192 -16.89 11.77 11.65
N LEU A 193 -17.83 12.34 12.41
CA LEU A 193 -18.08 11.91 13.78
C LEU A 193 -18.71 10.50 13.83
N LYS A 194 -18.02 9.56 14.44
CA LYS A 194 -18.51 8.19 14.69
C LYS A 194 -18.94 8.06 16.15
N ALA A 195 -20.20 8.41 16.39
CA ALA A 195 -20.80 8.35 17.71
C ALA A 195 -20.88 6.92 18.28
N ASN A 196 -20.85 6.80 19.60
CA ASN A 196 -21.00 5.56 20.33
C ASN A 196 -21.72 5.83 21.67
N GLN A 197 -22.39 4.81 22.22
CA GLN A 197 -23.01 4.91 23.54
C GLN A 197 -21.96 5.06 24.65
N ASP A 198 -20.79 4.46 24.46
CA ASP A 198 -19.61 4.66 25.29
C ASP A 198 -18.81 5.86 24.77
N PRO A 199 -18.75 7.00 25.48
CA PRO A 199 -18.06 8.21 25.03
C PRO A 199 -16.58 7.96 24.71
N ASP A 200 -15.93 7.04 25.43
CA ASP A 200 -14.53 6.66 25.18
C ASP A 200 -14.34 5.83 23.90
N LYS A 201 -15.42 5.48 23.20
CA LYS A 201 -15.38 4.81 21.89
C LYS A 201 -15.78 5.74 20.74
N VAL A 202 -16.07 7.01 21.02
CA VAL A 202 -16.29 8.04 20.02
C VAL A 202 -14.95 8.39 19.36
N TYR A 203 -14.96 8.58 18.05
CA TYR A 203 -13.81 9.01 17.26
C TYR A 203 -14.26 9.76 16.01
N PHE A 204 -13.36 10.53 15.41
CA PHE A 204 -13.56 11.12 14.09
C PHE A 204 -12.94 10.24 13.01
N LYS A 205 -13.59 10.11 11.86
CA LYS A 205 -13.00 9.51 10.66
C LYS A 205 -12.78 10.63 9.64
N TYR A 206 -11.52 10.98 9.42
CA TYR A 206 -11.12 11.94 8.38
C TYR A 206 -10.58 11.14 7.19
N ALA A 207 -11.02 11.46 5.98
CA ALA A 207 -10.72 10.66 4.80
C ALA A 207 -10.30 11.53 3.62
N GLY A 208 -9.21 11.12 2.94
CA GLY A 208 -8.68 11.84 1.79
C GLY A 208 -8.27 13.26 2.18
N GLN A 209 -8.86 14.25 1.51
CA GLN A 209 -8.56 15.67 1.74
C GLN A 209 -8.67 16.06 3.22
N ASP A 210 -9.72 15.64 3.92
CA ASP A 210 -9.90 15.97 5.34
C ASP A 210 -8.76 15.43 6.22
N PHE A 211 -8.24 14.23 5.90
CA PHE A 211 -7.13 13.66 6.67
C PHE A 211 -5.83 14.39 6.38
N TRP A 212 -5.54 14.67 5.11
CA TRP A 212 -4.34 15.37 4.71
C TRP A 212 -4.32 16.80 5.26
N ASN A 213 -5.41 17.55 5.10
CA ASN A 213 -5.58 18.86 5.73
C ASN A 213 -5.43 18.78 7.25
N PHE A 214 -6.03 17.77 7.90
CA PHE A 214 -5.95 17.62 9.35
C PHE A 214 -4.50 17.53 9.87
N ILE A 215 -3.59 16.87 9.13
CA ILE A 215 -2.20 16.72 9.56
C ILE A 215 -1.26 17.80 8.99
N SER A 216 -1.59 18.45 7.87
CA SER A 216 -0.72 19.42 7.18
C SER A 216 -1.16 20.88 7.27
N GLU A 217 -2.38 21.16 7.74
CA GLU A 217 -3.07 22.46 7.65
C GLU A 217 -3.23 22.99 6.22
N ASP A 218 -3.16 22.11 5.23
CA ASP A 218 -3.24 22.48 3.82
C ASP A 218 -4.28 21.63 3.09
N ASP A 219 -5.33 22.31 2.62
CA ASP A 219 -6.43 21.72 1.85
C ASP A 219 -6.01 21.19 0.47
N ASN A 220 -4.92 21.70 -0.10
CA ASN A 220 -4.43 21.32 -1.43
C ASN A 220 -3.37 20.22 -1.38
N PHE A 221 -2.80 19.95 -0.21
CA PHE A 221 -1.69 19.01 -0.02
C PHE A 221 -1.93 17.64 -0.68
N TYR A 222 -3.16 17.12 -0.62
CA TYR A 222 -3.50 15.83 -1.21
C TYR A 222 -3.30 15.78 -2.75
N GLN A 223 -3.42 16.92 -3.43
CA GLN A 223 -3.17 17.05 -4.86
C GLN A 223 -1.70 17.32 -5.15
N GLU A 224 -1.05 18.13 -4.31
CA GLU A 224 0.35 18.52 -4.48
C GLU A 224 1.28 17.31 -4.44
N MET A 225 0.96 16.31 -3.61
CA MET A 225 1.66 15.02 -3.59
C MET A 225 1.73 14.32 -4.96
N ILE A 226 0.80 14.57 -5.89
CA ILE A 226 0.76 13.89 -7.19
C ILE A 226 1.97 14.24 -8.06
N VAL A 227 2.45 15.49 -8.00
CA VAL A 227 3.53 15.97 -8.86
C VAL A 227 4.85 15.21 -8.66
N PRO A 228 5.41 15.10 -7.44
CA PRO A 228 6.63 14.32 -7.22
C PRO A 228 6.43 12.83 -7.52
N ILE A 229 5.22 12.28 -7.31
CA ILE A 229 4.88 10.89 -7.65
C ILE A 229 4.97 10.64 -9.16
N ASP A 230 4.38 11.52 -9.98
CA ASP A 230 4.37 11.38 -11.44
C ASP A 230 5.79 11.45 -12.04
N ILE A 231 6.60 12.38 -11.56
CA ILE A 231 7.99 12.55 -12.03
C ILE A 231 8.81 11.29 -11.75
N GLU A 232 8.71 10.73 -10.54
CA GLU A 232 9.50 9.56 -10.18
C GLU A 232 8.97 8.27 -10.79
N ALA A 233 7.65 8.14 -10.96
CA ALA A 233 7.04 6.99 -11.60
C ALA A 233 7.53 6.79 -13.03
N LYS A 234 7.61 7.87 -13.83
CA LYS A 234 8.10 7.81 -15.22
C LYS A 234 9.53 7.26 -15.31
N LYS A 235 10.43 7.71 -14.43
CA LYS A 235 11.82 7.26 -14.42
C LYS A 235 11.94 5.77 -14.07
N LYS A 236 11.15 5.31 -13.10
CA LYS A 236 11.26 3.94 -12.57
C LYS A 236 10.54 2.92 -13.45
N ASP A 237 9.50 3.31 -14.19
CA ASP A 237 8.77 2.42 -15.09
C ASP A 237 9.64 1.93 -16.26
N GLU A 238 10.46 2.81 -16.83
CA GLU A 238 11.43 2.45 -17.88
C GLU A 238 12.41 1.37 -17.41
N ILE A 239 12.89 1.48 -16.17
CA ILE A 239 13.83 0.54 -15.55
C ILE A 239 13.11 -0.75 -15.15
N PHE A 240 11.82 -0.71 -14.83
CA PHE A 240 11.04 -1.86 -14.36
C PHE A 240 10.64 -2.82 -15.48
N LYS A 241 10.43 -2.31 -16.70
CA LYS A 241 9.91 -3.06 -17.83
C LYS A 241 10.74 -4.29 -18.21
N ALA A 242 12.06 -4.15 -18.27
CA ALA A 242 12.95 -5.25 -18.66
C ALA A 242 13.02 -6.37 -17.60
N PRO A 243 13.27 -6.09 -16.30
CA PRO A 243 13.20 -7.10 -15.25
C PRO A 243 11.85 -7.79 -15.13
N TYR A 244 10.75 -7.04 -15.29
CA TYR A 244 9.41 -7.61 -15.30
C TYR A 244 9.20 -8.61 -16.44
N SER A 245 9.55 -8.21 -17.67
CA SER A 245 9.41 -9.10 -18.84
C SER A 245 10.28 -10.35 -18.71
N ALA A 246 11.52 -10.19 -18.22
CA ALA A 246 12.41 -11.32 -17.95
C ALA A 246 11.81 -12.27 -16.90
N LYS A 247 11.24 -11.75 -15.80
CA LYS A 247 10.62 -12.57 -14.76
C LYS A 247 9.39 -13.32 -15.25
N ILE A 248 8.55 -12.69 -16.08
CA ILE A 248 7.41 -13.37 -16.73
C ILE A 248 7.91 -14.54 -17.59
N ASN A 249 8.92 -14.32 -18.42
CA ASN A 249 9.46 -15.36 -19.30
C ASN A 249 10.08 -16.51 -18.49
N GLU A 250 10.89 -16.20 -17.49
CA GLU A 250 11.49 -17.18 -16.55
C GLU A 250 10.40 -18.04 -15.89
N MET A 251 9.41 -17.42 -15.27
CA MET A 251 8.32 -18.13 -14.58
C MET A 251 7.42 -18.90 -15.55
N THR A 252 7.27 -18.41 -16.78
CA THR A 252 6.51 -19.13 -17.83
C THR A 252 7.24 -20.40 -18.25
N GLN A 253 8.55 -20.35 -18.45
CA GLN A 253 9.35 -21.55 -18.73
C GLN A 253 9.25 -22.56 -17.58
N GLU A 254 9.38 -22.10 -16.33
CA GLU A 254 9.24 -22.96 -15.15
C GLU A 254 7.83 -23.55 -15.04
N PHE A 255 6.78 -22.75 -15.26
CA PHE A 255 5.39 -23.23 -15.27
C PHE A 255 5.15 -24.26 -16.37
N MET A 256 5.61 -24.00 -17.59
CA MET A 256 5.43 -24.91 -18.72
C MET A 256 6.06 -26.28 -18.43
N ARG A 257 7.23 -26.29 -17.80
CA ARG A 257 7.94 -27.51 -17.43
C ARG A 257 7.20 -28.35 -16.40
N TYR A 258 6.49 -27.73 -15.46
CA TYR A 258 5.85 -28.46 -14.36
C TYR A 258 4.38 -28.78 -14.58
N PHE A 259 3.66 -27.91 -15.28
CA PHE A 259 2.20 -27.90 -15.31
C PHE A 259 1.60 -27.92 -16.72
N MET A 260 2.37 -28.33 -17.73
CA MET A 260 1.84 -28.56 -19.08
C MET A 260 1.93 -30.05 -19.46
N LYS A 261 0.91 -30.50 -20.20
CA LYS A 261 0.84 -31.83 -20.82
C LYS A 261 0.15 -31.68 -22.17
N ASN A 262 0.70 -32.28 -23.23
CA ASN A 262 0.14 -32.20 -24.60
C ASN A 262 -0.15 -30.76 -25.06
N ASN A 263 0.76 -29.82 -24.78
CA ASN A 263 0.62 -28.39 -25.08
C ASN A 263 -0.59 -27.70 -24.40
N GLN A 264 -1.16 -28.31 -23.37
CA GLN A 264 -2.24 -27.76 -22.56
C GLN A 264 -1.84 -27.72 -21.08
N ILE A 265 -2.48 -26.86 -20.29
CA ILE A 265 -2.28 -26.84 -18.83
C ILE A 265 -2.80 -28.15 -18.23
N ASP A 266 -1.94 -28.87 -17.51
CA ASP A 266 -2.30 -30.03 -16.70
C ASP A 266 -2.97 -29.55 -15.40
N TRP A 267 -4.28 -29.31 -15.52
CA TRP A 267 -5.10 -28.84 -14.40
C TRP A 267 -5.15 -29.81 -13.23
N ILE A 268 -5.05 -31.12 -13.49
CA ILE A 268 -5.09 -32.13 -12.43
C ILE A 268 -3.82 -32.02 -11.61
N LYS A 269 -2.64 -32.02 -12.26
CA LYS A 269 -1.35 -31.85 -11.58
C LYS A 269 -1.25 -30.51 -10.87
N LEU A 270 -1.76 -29.44 -11.46
CA LEU A 270 -1.80 -28.11 -10.84
C LEU A 270 -2.67 -28.10 -9.57
N VAL A 271 -3.87 -28.69 -9.63
CA VAL A 271 -4.76 -28.78 -8.46
C VAL A 271 -4.13 -29.65 -7.38
N ASP A 272 -3.56 -30.79 -7.74
CA ASP A 272 -2.84 -31.67 -6.81
C ASP A 272 -1.70 -30.94 -6.12
N TYR A 273 -0.89 -30.17 -6.87
CA TYR A 273 0.21 -29.41 -6.30
C TYR A 273 -0.23 -28.35 -5.27
N VAL A 274 -1.44 -27.80 -5.44
CA VAL A 274 -1.98 -26.77 -4.54
C VAL A 274 -2.74 -27.39 -3.35
N SER A 275 -3.44 -28.51 -3.56
CA SER A 275 -4.52 -28.95 -2.66
C SER A 275 -4.40 -30.40 -2.17
N LYS A 276 -3.52 -31.21 -2.74
CA LYS A 276 -3.37 -32.61 -2.32
C LYS A 276 -2.89 -32.66 -0.87
N ARG A 277 -3.38 -33.63 -0.11
CA ARG A 277 -3.05 -33.81 1.31
C ARG A 277 -1.55 -33.98 1.52
N GLU A 278 -0.88 -34.70 0.63
CA GLU A 278 0.55 -34.95 0.65
C GLU A 278 1.30 -33.86 -0.12
N ASP A 279 2.53 -33.58 0.28
CA ASP A 279 3.38 -32.62 -0.41
C ASP A 279 3.80 -33.19 -1.78
N VAL A 280 3.34 -32.53 -2.84
CA VAL A 280 3.71 -32.89 -4.22
C VAL A 280 5.07 -32.26 -4.52
N LYS A 281 6.08 -33.09 -4.82
CA LYS A 281 7.41 -32.61 -5.23
C LYS A 281 7.40 -32.30 -6.73
N LEU A 282 7.97 -31.16 -7.09
CA LEU A 282 8.32 -30.85 -8.48
C LEU A 282 9.75 -31.34 -8.70
N GLU A 283 9.93 -32.29 -9.60
CA GLU A 283 11.21 -32.93 -9.87
C GLU A 283 12.20 -31.98 -10.58
N SER A 284 13.50 -32.20 -10.39
CA SER A 284 14.54 -31.39 -11.03
C SER A 284 14.69 -31.72 -12.52
N VAL A 285 15.40 -30.86 -13.26
CA VAL A 285 15.57 -30.96 -14.72
C VAL A 285 16.16 -32.32 -15.10
N GLU A 286 17.11 -32.79 -14.31
CA GLU A 286 17.83 -34.04 -14.52
C GLU A 286 16.90 -35.25 -14.34
N THR A 287 16.02 -35.21 -13.33
CA THR A 287 15.10 -36.32 -13.05
C THR A 287 14.01 -36.45 -14.12
N GLN A 288 13.49 -35.32 -14.62
CA GLN A 288 12.47 -35.35 -15.68
C GLN A 288 13.02 -35.81 -17.03
N LEU A 289 14.23 -35.38 -17.42
CA LEU A 289 14.87 -35.90 -18.64
C LEU A 289 15.13 -37.41 -18.55
N SER A 290 15.49 -37.90 -17.35
CA SER A 290 15.73 -39.33 -17.13
C SER A 290 14.44 -40.14 -17.29
N LEU A 291 13.33 -39.64 -16.73
CA LEU A 291 12.01 -40.28 -16.80
C LEU A 291 11.42 -40.27 -18.22
N GLU A 292 11.59 -39.18 -18.97
CA GLU A 292 11.15 -39.12 -20.38
C GLU A 292 11.94 -40.07 -21.28
N LEU A 293 13.23 -40.28 -20.98
CA LEU A 293 14.06 -41.25 -21.68
C LEU A 293 13.63 -42.69 -21.36
N GLU A 294 13.33 -43.00 -20.10
CA GLU A 294 12.81 -44.31 -19.66
C GLU A 294 11.42 -44.63 -20.25
N GLU A 295 10.48 -43.68 -20.23
CA GLU A 295 9.16 -43.86 -20.86
C GLU A 295 9.24 -44.04 -22.39
N SER A 296 10.23 -43.41 -23.03
CA SER A 296 10.45 -43.57 -24.48
C SER A 296 11.08 -44.92 -24.86
N SER A 297 11.93 -45.49 -24.00
CA SER A 297 12.52 -46.82 -24.23
C SER A 297 11.50 -47.95 -24.03
N ASP A 298 10.57 -47.78 -23.09
CA ASP A 298 9.52 -48.77 -22.81
C ASP A 298 8.41 -48.80 -23.89
N LEU A 299 8.37 -47.80 -24.77
CA LEU A 299 7.47 -47.75 -25.94
C LEU A 299 8.11 -48.31 -27.22
N GLU A 300 9.41 -48.61 -27.21
CA GLU A 300 10.16 -49.18 -28.33
C GLU A 300 10.44 -50.71 -28.20
N GLU A 301 10.03 -51.35 -27.10
CA GLU A 301 9.97 -52.82 -26.93
C GLU A 301 8.58 -53.41 -27.23
#